data_AF-A0A932F8Q7-F1
#
_entry.id   AF-A0A932F8Q7-F1
#
_cell.length_a   1.000
_cell.length_b   1.000
_cell.length_c   1.000
_cell.angle_alpha   90.00
_cell.angle_beta   90.00
_cell.angle_gamma   90.00
#
_symmetry.space_group_name_H-M   'P 1'
#
loop_
_entity.id
_entity.type
_entity.pdbx_description
1 polymer ?
#
loop_
_entity_poly.entity_id
_entity_poly.type
_entity_poly.pdbx_seq_one_letter_code
_entity_poly.pdbx_strand_id
1 'polypeptide(L)'
;MSSTTHGGTPYYYVPGPSRHPVMAAIGLFFVILGAGQWVNGASWGKYSLAFGLIWWLVVLFQWFREAIAESEGGQYGHKIDISFRWSMTWFIFSEVMFFGAFFTALWWARAHSVPALGSLDNALLWPDFKAVWPSVAAGVTASPAGIIEPFQTMGPFWLPTINTALLLSSGVTLTIAHHALRDGNRGKTLAFMWATVLLGLTFLFVQGYEYAHAYSDLNLKLTSGVYGSTFFMLTGFHGFHVFVGMLMLFFITLRLQKGHFTADRHFGFEGAAWYWHFVDVVWLGLYILVYWM
;
A
#
# COMPACT_ATOMS: atom_id res chain seq x y z
N MET A 1 25.56 -35.98 -21.21
CA MET A 1 24.24 -35.46 -21.62
C MET A 1 23.18 -36.18 -20.80
N SER A 2 22.51 -35.47 -19.91
CA SER A 2 21.27 -35.92 -19.27
C SER A 2 20.32 -34.75 -19.37
N SER A 3 19.69 -34.61 -20.54
CA SER A 3 18.53 -33.77 -20.71
C SER A 3 17.42 -34.36 -19.85
N THR A 4 17.26 -33.86 -18.63
CA THR A 4 16.03 -34.04 -17.88
C THR A 4 14.91 -33.50 -18.76
N THR A 5 14.13 -34.43 -19.30
CA THR A 5 12.90 -34.14 -20.02
C THR A 5 12.04 -33.23 -19.15
N HIS A 6 11.66 -32.10 -19.73
CA HIS A 6 10.88 -31.06 -19.08
C HIS A 6 9.53 -31.63 -18.65
N GLY A 7 9.40 -31.95 -17.36
CA GLY A 7 8.16 -32.38 -16.75
C GLY A 7 7.16 -31.24 -16.70
N GLY A 8 6.48 -30.97 -17.82
CA GLY A 8 5.19 -30.33 -17.77
C GLY A 8 4.25 -31.29 -17.05
N THR A 9 4.04 -31.11 -15.75
CA THR A 9 3.03 -31.87 -15.03
C THR A 9 1.68 -31.63 -15.73
N PRO A 10 1.06 -32.66 -16.35
CA PRO A 10 -0.17 -32.47 -17.13
C PRO A 10 -1.36 -32.09 -16.23
N TYR A 11 -1.23 -32.40 -14.94
CA TYR A 11 -2.22 -32.16 -13.90
C TYR A 11 -1.96 -30.84 -13.16
N TYR A 12 -3.04 -30.22 -12.70
CA TYR A 12 -2.98 -29.07 -11.81
C TYR A 12 -2.39 -29.50 -10.47
N TYR A 13 -1.38 -28.79 -9.97
CA TYR A 13 -0.79 -29.09 -8.67
C TYR A 13 -1.81 -28.87 -7.55
N VAL A 14 -2.05 -29.90 -6.75
CA VAL A 14 -2.89 -29.83 -5.55
C VAL A 14 -1.97 -29.98 -4.34
N PRO A 15 -1.83 -28.95 -3.49
CA PRO A 15 -0.99 -29.03 -2.31
C PRO A 15 -1.56 -30.03 -1.30
N GLY A 16 -0.67 -30.60 -0.49
CA GLY A 16 -1.05 -31.42 0.66
C GLY A 16 -1.74 -30.60 1.76
N PRO A 17 -2.25 -31.25 2.82
CA PRO A 17 -2.85 -30.57 3.95
C PRO A 17 -1.90 -29.54 4.57
N SER A 18 -2.38 -28.31 4.79
CA SER A 18 -1.61 -27.22 5.38
C SER A 18 -2.29 -26.65 6.62
N ARG A 19 -1.49 -26.38 7.67
CA ARG A 19 -1.96 -25.75 8.91
C ARG A 19 -2.08 -24.23 8.81
N HIS A 20 -1.45 -23.61 7.80
CA HIS A 20 -1.29 -22.15 7.75
C HIS A 20 -2.61 -21.38 7.75
N PRO A 21 -3.69 -21.80 7.04
CA PRO A 21 -4.96 -21.07 7.07
C PRO A 21 -5.54 -20.93 8.49
N VAL A 22 -5.55 -22.02 9.27
CA VAL A 22 -6.06 -22.02 10.64
C VAL A 22 -5.17 -21.18 11.55
N MET A 23 -3.85 -21.32 11.42
CA MET A 23 -2.89 -20.58 12.24
C MET A 23 -2.93 -19.08 11.94
N ALA A 24 -3.13 -18.70 10.68
CA ALA A 24 -3.32 -17.31 10.27
C ALA A 24 -4.63 -16.73 10.83
N ALA A 25 -5.73 -17.50 10.79
CA ALA A 25 -7.00 -17.09 11.39
C ALA A 25 -6.89 -16.86 12.90
N ILE A 26 -6.16 -17.72 13.63
CA ILE A 26 -5.88 -17.53 15.06
C ILE A 26 -5.09 -16.23 15.29
N GLY A 27 -4.04 -15.98 14.51
CA GLY A 27 -3.27 -14.74 14.60
C GLY A 27 -4.15 -13.51 14.37
N LEU A 28 -4.94 -13.52 13.30
CA LEU A 28 -5.87 -12.44 12.95
C LEU A 28 -6.95 -12.21 14.00
N PHE A 29 -7.44 -13.26 14.66
CA PHE A 29 -8.35 -13.14 15.80
C PHE A 29 -7.74 -12.29 16.92
N PHE A 30 -6.50 -12.60 17.33
CA PHE A 30 -5.82 -11.83 18.38
C PHE A 30 -5.45 -10.40 17.94
N VAL A 31 -5.19 -10.18 16.65
CA VAL A 31 -4.99 -8.84 16.08
C VAL A 31 -6.28 -8.01 16.22
N ILE A 32 -7.41 -8.52 15.73
CA ILE A 32 -8.68 -7.78 15.75
C ILE A 32 -9.16 -7.57 17.20
N LEU A 33 -9.11 -8.62 18.03
CA LEU A 33 -9.46 -8.53 19.45
C LEU A 33 -8.58 -7.51 20.17
N GLY A 34 -7.25 -7.63 19.99
CA GLY A 34 -6.28 -6.77 20.66
C GLY A 34 -6.42 -5.30 20.23
N ALA A 35 -6.52 -5.03 18.94
CA ALA A 35 -6.71 -3.68 18.41
C ALA A 35 -8.03 -3.07 18.89
N GLY A 36 -9.14 -3.82 18.78
CA GLY A 36 -10.45 -3.35 19.23
C GLY A 36 -10.46 -2.99 20.71
N GLN A 37 -9.88 -3.86 21.55
CA GLN A 37 -9.83 -3.62 23.00
C GLN A 37 -8.88 -2.48 23.38
N TRP A 38 -7.75 -2.36 22.67
CA TRP A 38 -6.80 -1.27 22.91
C TRP A 38 -7.41 0.10 22.56
N VAL A 39 -8.09 0.23 21.43
CA VAL A 39 -8.79 1.46 21.03
C VAL A 39 -9.89 1.83 22.04
N ASN A 40 -10.52 0.84 22.66
CA ASN A 40 -11.53 1.04 23.71
C ASN A 40 -10.94 1.21 25.13
N GLY A 41 -9.63 1.44 25.26
CA GLY A 41 -8.97 1.78 26.53
C GLY A 41 -8.57 0.58 27.40
N ALA A 42 -8.80 -0.65 26.96
CA ALA A 42 -8.37 -1.83 27.70
C ALA A 42 -6.84 -2.02 27.56
N SER A 43 -6.12 -1.82 28.66
CA SER A 43 -4.65 -1.83 28.69
C SER A 43 -4.03 -3.17 28.26
N TRP A 44 -4.74 -4.28 28.41
CA TRP A 44 -4.29 -5.59 27.98
C TRP A 44 -4.35 -5.78 26.45
N GLY A 45 -5.18 -4.98 25.75
CA GLY A 45 -5.39 -5.08 24.30
C GLY A 45 -4.09 -4.94 23.51
N LYS A 46 -3.18 -4.05 23.92
CA LYS A 46 -1.87 -3.86 23.28
C LYS A 46 -1.00 -5.13 23.29
N TYR A 47 -1.07 -5.94 24.34
CA TYR A 47 -0.31 -7.20 24.42
C TYR A 47 -0.95 -8.28 23.55
N SER A 48 -2.29 -8.37 23.53
CA SER A 48 -3.02 -9.26 22.62
C SER A 48 -2.72 -8.91 21.15
N LEU A 49 -2.71 -7.63 20.80
CA LEU A 49 -2.38 -7.17 19.46
C LEU A 49 -0.94 -7.54 19.08
N ALA A 50 0.04 -7.26 19.95
CA ALA A 50 1.44 -7.59 19.70
C ALA A 50 1.63 -9.11 19.52
N PHE A 51 0.98 -9.93 20.37
CA PHE A 51 0.98 -11.38 20.22
C PHE A 51 0.39 -11.83 18.88
N GLY A 52 -0.79 -11.31 18.53
CA GLY A 52 -1.47 -11.61 17.26
C GLY A 52 -0.61 -11.25 16.04
N LEU A 53 0.03 -10.08 16.05
CA LEU A 53 0.92 -9.63 14.98
C LEU A 53 2.15 -10.54 14.84
N ILE A 54 2.84 -10.85 15.93
CA ILE A 54 4.01 -11.75 15.90
C ILE A 54 3.60 -13.13 15.38
N TRP A 55 2.50 -13.68 15.91
CA TRP A 55 1.99 -14.98 15.48
C TRP A 55 1.67 -15.00 13.99
N TRP A 56 0.91 -14.00 13.53
CA TRP A 56 0.53 -13.87 12.13
C TRP A 56 1.75 -13.71 11.21
N LEU A 57 2.73 -12.89 11.57
CA LEU A 57 3.98 -12.71 10.82
C LEU A 57 4.80 -14.00 10.74
N VAL A 58 4.87 -14.77 11.82
CA VAL A 58 5.54 -16.09 11.82
C VAL A 58 4.84 -17.06 10.87
N VAL A 59 3.51 -17.09 10.86
CA VAL A 59 2.73 -17.93 9.94
C VAL A 59 2.97 -17.51 8.49
N LEU A 60 2.92 -16.22 8.18
CA LEU A 60 3.21 -15.73 6.83
C LEU A 60 4.63 -16.08 6.38
N PHE A 61 5.62 -15.94 7.25
CA PHE A 61 6.99 -16.33 6.93
C PHE A 61 7.11 -17.82 6.61
N GLN A 62 6.47 -18.70 7.39
CA GLN A 62 6.43 -20.14 7.11
C GLN A 62 5.73 -20.43 5.78
N TRP A 63 4.55 -19.84 5.56
CA TRP A 63 3.75 -20.06 4.37
C TRP A 63 4.47 -19.62 3.09
N PHE A 64 5.05 -18.41 3.08
CA PHE A 64 5.82 -17.95 1.91
C PHE A 64 7.07 -18.77 1.67
N ARG A 65 7.75 -19.24 2.72
CA ARG A 65 8.90 -20.14 2.57
C ARG A 65 8.50 -21.46 1.91
N GLU A 66 7.39 -22.05 2.31
CA GLU A 66 6.87 -23.29 1.70
C GLU A 66 6.46 -23.07 0.24
N ALA A 67 5.73 -21.99 -0.07
CA ALA A 67 5.37 -21.65 -1.45
C ALA A 67 6.61 -21.44 -2.34
N ILE A 68 7.68 -20.82 -1.81
CA ILE A 68 8.95 -20.71 -2.52
C ILE A 68 9.58 -22.09 -2.72
N ALA A 69 9.59 -22.95 -1.71
CA ALA A 69 10.16 -24.29 -1.82
C ALA A 69 9.42 -25.17 -2.84
N GLU A 70 8.09 -25.09 -2.91
CA GLU A 70 7.26 -25.78 -3.90
C GLU A 70 7.55 -25.27 -5.33
N SER A 71 7.70 -23.94 -5.48
CA SER A 71 8.09 -23.30 -6.75
C SER A 71 9.44 -23.79 -7.24
N GLU A 72 10.47 -23.72 -6.39
CA GLU A 72 11.84 -24.15 -6.73
C GLU A 72 11.94 -25.67 -6.89
N GLY A 73 11.09 -26.44 -6.19
CA GLY A 73 10.97 -27.88 -6.33
C GLY A 73 10.35 -28.34 -7.65
N GLY A 74 9.95 -27.41 -8.53
CA GLY A 74 9.41 -27.72 -9.86
C GLY A 74 7.97 -28.23 -9.84
N GLN A 75 7.24 -28.07 -8.73
CA GLN A 75 5.86 -28.56 -8.60
C GLN A 75 4.87 -27.70 -9.39
N TYR A 76 5.24 -26.44 -9.67
CA TYR A 76 4.39 -25.49 -10.40
C TYR A 76 4.60 -25.59 -11.92
N GLY A 77 3.59 -26.15 -12.60
CA GLY A 77 3.48 -26.16 -14.06
C GLY A 77 2.79 -24.91 -14.62
N HIS A 78 2.59 -24.86 -15.95
CA HIS A 78 2.03 -23.71 -16.66
C HIS A 78 0.63 -23.28 -16.19
N LYS A 79 -0.24 -24.24 -15.85
CA LYS A 79 -1.60 -23.94 -15.34
C LYS A 79 -1.56 -23.20 -14.00
N ILE A 80 -0.57 -23.49 -13.15
CA ILE A 80 -0.37 -22.82 -11.86
C ILE A 80 0.16 -21.40 -12.09
N ASP A 81 1.11 -21.23 -13.01
CA ASP A 81 1.61 -19.90 -13.40
C ASP A 81 0.47 -18.98 -13.86
N ILE A 82 -0.40 -19.47 -14.75
CA ILE A 82 -1.61 -18.73 -15.18
C ILE A 82 -2.52 -18.41 -13.99
N SER A 83 -2.74 -19.37 -13.09
CA SER A 83 -3.60 -19.17 -11.91
C SER A 83 -3.05 -18.09 -10.99
N PHE A 84 -1.74 -18.07 -10.75
CA PHE A 84 -1.11 -17.02 -9.94
C PHE A 84 -1.18 -15.65 -10.61
N ARG A 85 -1.01 -15.56 -11.94
CA ARG A 85 -1.18 -14.30 -12.68
C ARG A 85 -2.58 -13.74 -12.51
N TRP A 86 -3.62 -14.56 -12.73
CA TRP A 86 -5.00 -14.14 -12.51
C TRP A 86 -5.29 -13.78 -11.06
N SER A 87 -4.75 -14.55 -10.10
CA SER A 87 -4.89 -14.24 -8.67
C SER A 87 -4.29 -12.88 -8.34
N MET A 88 -3.12 -12.57 -8.88
CA MET A 88 -2.48 -11.27 -8.69
C MET A 88 -3.25 -10.12 -9.34
N THR A 89 -3.80 -10.33 -10.54
CA THR A 89 -4.67 -9.35 -11.20
C THR A 89 -5.93 -9.07 -10.38
N TRP A 90 -6.61 -10.10 -9.89
CA TRP A 90 -7.81 -9.94 -9.06
C TRP A 90 -7.51 -9.29 -7.71
N PHE A 91 -6.36 -9.61 -7.11
CA PHE A 91 -5.88 -8.94 -5.92
C PHE A 91 -5.63 -7.45 -6.16
N ILE A 92 -4.89 -7.08 -7.22
CA ILE A 92 -4.69 -5.66 -7.56
C ILE A 92 -6.04 -4.97 -7.84
N PHE A 93 -6.96 -5.64 -8.54
CA PHE A 93 -8.28 -5.10 -8.80
C PHE A 93 -9.05 -4.82 -7.50
N SER A 94 -9.01 -5.72 -6.51
CA SER A 94 -9.64 -5.43 -5.21
C SER A 94 -8.99 -4.26 -4.49
N GLU A 95 -7.66 -4.08 -4.58
CA GLU A 95 -6.98 -2.92 -4.01
C GLU A 95 -7.36 -1.61 -4.73
N VAL A 96 -7.53 -1.64 -6.05
CA VAL A 96 -8.06 -0.48 -6.81
C VAL A 96 -9.46 -0.12 -6.33
N MET A 97 -10.33 -1.10 -6.10
CA MET A 97 -11.69 -0.85 -5.59
C MET A 97 -11.67 -0.31 -4.16
N PHE A 98 -10.74 -0.78 -3.31
CA PHE A 98 -10.52 -0.27 -1.97
C PHE A 98 -10.14 1.23 -2.00
N PHE A 99 -9.16 1.63 -2.81
CA PHE A 99 -8.83 3.06 -2.98
C PHE A 99 -9.96 3.84 -3.65
N GLY A 100 -10.69 3.21 -4.59
CA GLY A 100 -11.88 3.77 -5.22
C GLY A 100 -12.90 4.26 -4.19
N ALA A 101 -13.15 3.47 -3.14
CA ALA A 101 -14.05 3.88 -2.06
C ALA A 101 -13.57 5.15 -1.32
N PHE A 102 -12.27 5.27 -1.04
CA PHE A 102 -11.72 6.47 -0.39
C PHE A 102 -11.75 7.69 -1.32
N PHE A 103 -11.42 7.54 -2.60
CA PHE A 103 -11.51 8.64 -3.57
C PHE A 103 -12.97 9.09 -3.76
N THR A 104 -13.92 8.16 -3.79
CA THR A 104 -15.36 8.50 -3.82
C THR A 104 -15.78 9.21 -2.55
N ALA A 105 -15.30 8.81 -1.37
CA ALA A 105 -15.58 9.50 -0.11
C ALA A 105 -15.03 10.94 -0.11
N LEU A 106 -13.80 11.15 -0.60
CA LEU A 106 -13.21 12.48 -0.77
C LEU A 106 -14.02 13.34 -1.72
N TRP A 107 -14.38 12.80 -2.89
CA TRP A 107 -15.20 13.49 -3.87
C TRP A 107 -16.58 13.85 -3.31
N TRP A 108 -17.24 12.92 -2.63
CA TRP A 108 -18.56 13.14 -2.03
C TRP A 108 -18.50 14.20 -0.91
N ALA A 109 -17.47 14.16 -0.06
CA ALA A 109 -17.26 15.16 0.96
C ALA A 109 -17.13 16.57 0.35
N ARG A 110 -16.30 16.69 -0.68
CA ARG A 110 -16.00 17.96 -1.37
C ARG A 110 -17.17 18.50 -2.20
N ALA A 111 -17.81 17.66 -3.01
CA ALA A 111 -18.79 18.08 -4.01
C ALA A 111 -20.22 18.13 -3.47
N HIS A 112 -20.53 17.38 -2.40
CA HIS A 112 -21.88 17.27 -1.89
C HIS A 112 -21.99 17.63 -0.41
N SER A 113 -21.20 17.00 0.47
CA SER A 113 -21.40 17.14 1.92
C SER A 113 -21.06 18.54 2.43
N VAL A 114 -19.89 19.08 2.07
CA VAL A 114 -19.47 20.42 2.49
C VAL A 114 -20.38 21.52 1.89
N PRO A 115 -20.71 21.51 0.58
CA PRO A 115 -21.67 22.48 0.03
C PRO A 115 -23.06 22.40 0.66
N ALA A 116 -23.57 21.19 0.94
CA ALA A 116 -24.87 21.02 1.59
C ALA A 116 -24.89 21.63 2.99
N LEU A 117 -23.82 21.47 3.77
CA LEU A 117 -23.72 22.08 5.12
C LEU A 117 -23.72 23.61 5.09
N GLY A 118 -23.24 24.23 4.00
CA GLY A 118 -23.29 25.68 3.81
C GLY A 118 -24.53 26.19 3.08
N SER A 119 -25.53 25.34 2.83
CA SER A 119 -26.77 25.75 2.16
C SER A 119 -27.67 26.58 3.08
N LEU A 120 -28.59 27.35 2.49
CA LEU A 120 -29.61 28.11 3.22
C LEU A 120 -30.46 27.21 4.14
N ASP A 121 -30.73 25.96 3.73
CA ASP A 121 -31.51 25.01 4.52
C ASP A 121 -30.84 24.66 5.85
N ASN A 122 -29.50 24.69 5.89
CA ASN A 122 -28.71 24.39 7.08
C ASN A 122 -28.26 25.65 7.85
N ALA A 123 -28.57 26.85 7.35
CA ALA A 123 -28.16 28.11 7.98
C ALA A 123 -28.72 28.31 9.39
N LEU A 124 -29.87 27.69 9.71
CA LEU A 124 -30.42 27.72 11.07
C LEU A 124 -29.56 26.90 12.06
N LEU A 125 -29.00 25.78 11.61
CA LEU A 125 -28.16 24.91 12.43
C LEU A 125 -26.71 25.41 12.47
N TRP A 126 -26.21 25.92 11.35
CA TRP A 126 -24.81 26.28 11.14
C TRP A 126 -24.65 27.68 10.50
N PRO A 127 -25.08 28.75 11.18
CA PRO A 127 -25.17 30.09 10.58
C PRO A 127 -23.82 30.65 10.11
N ASP A 128 -22.73 30.29 10.78
CA ASP A 128 -21.38 30.78 10.47
C ASP A 128 -20.54 29.79 9.63
N PHE A 129 -21.14 28.68 9.17
CA PHE A 129 -20.41 27.67 8.42
C PHE A 129 -20.06 28.14 7.02
N LYS A 130 -18.78 28.06 6.67
CA LYS A 130 -18.27 28.41 5.35
C LYS A 130 -17.88 27.15 4.61
N ALA A 131 -18.64 26.83 3.56
CA ALA A 131 -18.42 25.69 2.68
C ALA A 131 -17.24 25.93 1.71
N VAL A 132 -16.01 25.95 2.23
CA VAL A 132 -14.79 26.16 1.44
C VAL A 132 -13.93 24.89 1.47
N TRP A 133 -13.47 24.47 0.29
CA TRP A 133 -12.55 23.35 0.11
C TRP A 133 -11.40 23.72 -0.83
N PRO A 134 -10.13 23.40 -0.48
CA PRO A 134 -9.67 23.08 0.87
C PRO A 134 -9.89 24.27 1.82
N SER A 135 -9.84 24.03 3.13
CA SER A 135 -10.09 25.02 4.19
C SER A 135 -8.93 26.03 4.34
N VAL A 136 -8.56 26.71 3.24
CA VAL A 136 -7.35 27.56 3.13
C VAL A 136 -7.57 29.02 3.52
N ALA A 137 -8.81 29.43 3.78
CA ALA A 137 -9.08 30.77 4.29
C ALA A 137 -8.78 30.82 5.80
N ALA A 138 -8.11 31.89 6.25
CA ALA A 138 -7.75 32.07 7.65
C ALA A 138 -8.98 31.93 8.57
N GLY A 139 -8.91 31.01 9.53
CA GLY A 139 -9.99 30.72 10.47
C GLY A 139 -11.16 29.90 9.90
N VAL A 140 -11.10 29.46 8.64
CA VAL A 140 -12.10 28.58 8.03
C VAL A 140 -11.57 27.16 8.09
N THR A 141 -12.17 26.31 8.91
CA THR A 141 -11.77 24.89 9.05
C THR A 141 -12.71 23.93 8.32
N ALA A 142 -13.72 24.47 7.62
CA ALA A 142 -14.87 23.73 7.12
C ALA A 142 -15.46 22.78 8.19
N SER A 143 -15.40 23.20 9.46
CA SER A 143 -16.01 22.50 10.58
C SER A 143 -17.29 23.21 11.01
N PRO A 144 -18.41 22.49 11.12
CA PRO A 144 -19.55 22.97 11.88
C PRO A 144 -19.14 23.33 13.31
N ALA A 145 -19.80 24.31 13.92
CA ALA A 145 -19.63 24.73 15.33
C ALA A 145 -18.24 25.28 15.76
N GLY A 146 -17.27 25.45 14.87
CA GLY A 146 -15.95 25.98 15.24
C GLY A 146 -15.14 25.08 16.20
N ILE A 147 -15.46 23.79 16.27
CA ILE A 147 -14.83 22.81 17.19
C ILE A 147 -13.42 22.37 16.73
N ILE A 148 -13.08 22.62 15.47
CA ILE A 148 -11.77 22.26 14.91
C ILE A 148 -10.88 23.51 14.91
N GLU A 149 -9.68 23.35 15.46
CA GLU A 149 -8.64 24.38 15.42
C GLU A 149 -8.22 24.69 13.97
N PRO A 150 -7.92 25.96 13.64
CA PRO A 150 -7.36 26.33 12.34
C PRO A 150 -6.10 25.53 11.99
N PHE A 151 -6.02 25.11 10.73
CA PHE A 151 -4.90 24.36 10.17
C PHE A 151 -4.57 24.88 8.77
N GLN A 152 -3.38 24.54 8.29
CA GLN A 152 -2.96 24.78 6.92
C GLN A 152 -2.91 23.46 6.15
N THR A 153 -3.23 23.50 4.86
CA THR A 153 -3.16 22.32 4.02
C THR A 153 -1.75 22.09 3.50
N MET A 154 -1.40 20.82 3.28
CA MET A 154 -0.16 20.47 2.61
C MET A 154 -0.27 20.83 1.13
N GLY A 155 0.55 21.79 0.68
CA GLY A 155 0.62 22.16 -0.74
C GLY A 155 1.34 21.09 -1.56
N PRO A 156 1.25 21.14 -2.90
CA PRO A 156 1.87 20.14 -3.77
C PRO A 156 3.41 20.24 -3.76
N PHE A 157 3.96 21.40 -3.43
CA PHE A 157 5.40 21.64 -3.34
C PHE A 157 5.86 21.79 -1.88
N TRP A 158 7.06 21.36 -1.49
CA TRP A 158 8.04 20.59 -2.26
C TRP A 158 8.02 19.09 -1.93
N LEU A 159 7.54 18.71 -0.74
CA LEU A 159 7.58 17.32 -0.27
C LEU A 159 6.80 16.37 -1.19
N PRO A 160 5.54 16.65 -1.57
CA PRO A 160 4.79 15.73 -2.44
C PRO A 160 5.40 15.61 -3.84
N THR A 161 5.95 16.70 -4.40
CA THR A 161 6.68 16.65 -5.68
C THR A 161 7.93 15.79 -5.60
N ILE A 162 8.72 15.88 -4.52
CA ILE A 162 9.90 15.03 -4.32
C ILE A 162 9.47 13.57 -4.23
N ASN A 163 8.42 13.25 -3.46
CA ASN A 163 7.88 11.90 -3.36
C ASN A 163 7.37 11.36 -4.69
N THR A 164 6.76 12.21 -5.51
CA THR A 164 6.37 11.87 -6.89
C THR A 164 7.58 11.53 -7.75
N ALA A 165 8.64 12.33 -7.68
CA ALA A 165 9.88 12.05 -8.43
C ALA A 165 10.54 10.75 -7.97
N LEU A 166 10.55 10.47 -6.66
CA LEU A 166 11.10 9.23 -6.09
C LEU A 166 10.35 7.99 -6.60
N LEU A 167 9.01 7.99 -6.54
CA LEU A 167 8.21 6.86 -7.01
C LEU A 167 8.33 6.65 -8.51
N LEU A 168 8.17 7.69 -9.33
CA LEU A 168 8.28 7.56 -10.79
C LEU A 168 9.68 7.08 -11.21
N SER A 169 10.72 7.60 -10.56
CA SER A 169 12.10 7.12 -10.78
C SER A 169 12.25 5.65 -10.38
N SER A 170 11.61 5.24 -9.28
CA SER A 170 11.60 3.84 -8.84
C SER A 170 10.94 2.93 -9.86
N GLY A 171 9.80 3.32 -10.46
CA GLY A 171 9.13 2.59 -11.53
C GLY A 171 10.01 2.44 -12.78
N VAL A 172 10.75 3.47 -13.16
CA VAL A 172 11.74 3.39 -14.26
C VAL A 172 12.86 2.40 -13.92
N THR A 173 13.46 2.49 -12.73
CA THR A 173 14.52 1.55 -12.32
C THR A 173 14.03 0.10 -12.32
N LEU A 174 12.82 -0.15 -11.85
CA LEU A 174 12.19 -1.48 -11.85
C LEU A 174 11.97 -2.01 -13.27
N THR A 175 11.51 -1.15 -14.17
CA THR A 175 11.32 -1.51 -15.59
C THR A 175 12.65 -1.87 -16.24
N ILE A 176 13.73 -1.15 -15.94
CA ILE A 176 15.09 -1.48 -16.42
C ILE A 176 15.54 -2.83 -15.84
N ALA A 177 15.28 -3.10 -14.56
CA ALA A 177 15.60 -4.38 -13.94
C ALA A 177 14.88 -5.55 -14.62
N HIS A 178 13.60 -5.36 -14.98
CA HIS A 178 12.81 -6.37 -15.66
C HIS A 178 13.38 -6.72 -17.03
N HIS A 179 13.69 -5.72 -17.86
CA HIS A 179 14.30 -5.96 -19.18
C HIS A 179 15.66 -6.65 -19.03
N ALA A 180 16.49 -6.21 -18.08
CA ALA A 180 17.78 -6.85 -17.80
C ALA A 180 17.63 -8.32 -17.37
N LEU A 181 16.55 -8.66 -16.64
CA LEU A 181 16.29 -10.04 -16.21
C LEU A 181 15.95 -10.92 -17.40
N ARG A 182 15.12 -10.42 -18.32
CA ARG A 182 14.74 -11.12 -19.56
C ARG A 182 15.92 -11.31 -20.51
N ASP A 183 16.86 -10.36 -20.52
CA ASP A 183 18.12 -10.48 -21.26
C ASP A 183 19.16 -11.39 -20.57
N GLY A 184 18.84 -11.95 -19.40
CA GLY A 184 19.76 -12.78 -18.60
C GLY A 184 20.89 -12.00 -17.90
N ASN A 185 20.86 -10.66 -17.93
CA ASN A 185 21.87 -9.81 -17.30
C ASN A 185 21.59 -9.62 -15.80
N ARG A 186 21.94 -10.64 -15.02
CA ARG A 186 21.68 -10.67 -13.57
C ARG A 186 22.34 -9.53 -12.79
N GLY A 187 23.56 -9.14 -13.14
CA GLY A 187 24.27 -8.05 -12.46
C GLY A 187 23.51 -6.72 -12.57
N LYS A 188 23.05 -6.41 -13.78
CA LYS A 188 22.23 -5.22 -14.03
C LYS A 188 20.87 -5.32 -13.35
N THR A 189 20.19 -6.47 -13.40
CA THR A 189 18.92 -6.68 -12.68
C THR A 189 19.07 -6.38 -11.19
N LEU A 190 20.09 -6.92 -10.54
CA LEU A 190 20.31 -6.73 -9.10
C LEU A 190 20.60 -5.27 -8.74
N ALA A 191 21.43 -4.58 -9.53
CA ALA A 191 21.76 -3.19 -9.29
C ALA A 191 20.51 -2.30 -9.32
N PHE A 192 19.68 -2.45 -10.37
CA PHE A 192 18.46 -1.66 -10.52
C PHE A 192 17.38 -2.04 -9.51
N MET A 193 17.26 -3.32 -9.13
CA MET A 193 16.35 -3.74 -8.06
C MET A 193 16.68 -3.10 -6.71
N TRP A 194 17.96 -3.06 -6.33
CA TRP A 194 18.38 -2.37 -5.12
C TRP A 194 18.12 -0.86 -5.19
N ALA A 195 18.33 -0.23 -6.35
CA ALA A 195 17.96 1.17 -6.56
C ALA A 195 16.46 1.40 -6.34
N THR A 196 15.59 0.54 -6.88
CA THR A 196 14.13 0.62 -6.67
C THR A 196 13.78 0.51 -5.18
N VAL A 197 14.33 -0.47 -4.47
CA VAL A 197 14.07 -0.66 -3.03
C VAL A 197 14.52 0.55 -2.21
N LEU A 198 15.69 1.12 -2.52
CA LEU A 198 16.21 2.31 -1.82
C LEU A 198 15.37 3.56 -2.09
N LEU A 199 14.88 3.74 -3.32
CA LEU A 199 13.97 4.84 -3.66
C LEU A 199 12.63 4.71 -2.93
N GLY A 200 12.07 3.49 -2.88
CA GLY A 200 10.85 3.20 -2.10
C GLY A 200 11.03 3.44 -0.60
N LEU A 201 12.17 3.03 -0.04
CA LEU A 201 12.50 3.31 1.36
C LEU A 201 12.64 4.81 1.63
N THR A 202 13.29 5.55 0.72
CA THR A 202 13.45 7.00 0.83
C THR A 202 12.09 7.71 0.79
N PHE A 203 11.19 7.28 -0.10
CA PHE A 203 9.81 7.77 -0.15
C PHE A 203 9.12 7.65 1.21
N LEU A 204 9.23 6.48 1.89
CA LEU A 204 8.59 6.27 3.18
C LEU A 204 9.13 7.21 4.27
N PHE A 205 10.44 7.50 4.27
CA PHE A 205 11.02 8.46 5.21
C PHE A 205 10.56 9.89 4.94
N VAL A 206 10.50 10.30 3.67
CA VAL A 206 9.98 11.63 3.30
C VAL A 206 8.50 11.75 3.64
N GLN A 207 7.69 10.69 3.42
CA GLN A 207 6.28 10.65 3.83
C GLN A 207 6.12 10.75 5.36
N GLY A 208 6.99 10.08 6.12
CA GLY A 208 7.01 10.18 7.58
C GLY A 208 7.36 11.60 8.06
N TYR A 209 8.31 12.25 7.40
CA TYR A 209 8.64 13.66 7.66
C TYR A 209 7.48 14.60 7.31
N GLU A 210 6.81 14.36 6.18
CA GLU A 210 5.62 15.11 5.78
C GLU A 210 4.53 15.06 6.85
N TYR A 211 4.28 13.89 7.44
CA TYR A 211 3.33 13.75 8.54
C TYR A 211 3.77 14.47 9.80
N ALA A 212 5.06 14.41 10.15
CA ALA A 212 5.59 15.16 11.28
C ALA A 212 5.39 16.67 11.10
N HIS A 213 5.74 17.20 9.92
CA HIS A 213 5.56 18.61 9.54
C HIS A 213 4.08 19.01 9.53
N ALA A 214 3.19 18.17 9.00
CA ALA A 214 1.75 18.41 9.00
C ALA A 214 1.20 18.55 10.44
N TYR A 215 1.62 17.67 11.35
CA TYR A 215 1.17 17.71 12.74
C TYR A 215 1.75 18.88 13.54
N SER A 216 3.04 19.21 13.36
CA SER A 216 3.73 20.23 14.17
C SER A 216 3.50 21.65 13.65
N ASP A 217 3.67 21.87 12.35
CA ASP A 217 3.83 23.21 11.79
C ASP A 217 2.53 23.70 11.13
N LEU A 218 1.75 22.77 10.56
CA LEU A 218 0.50 23.09 9.86
C LEU A 218 -0.76 22.87 10.72
N ASN A 219 -0.62 22.28 11.92
CA ASN A 219 -1.74 21.81 12.75
C ASN A 219 -2.74 20.91 12.00
N LEU A 220 -2.29 20.25 10.93
CA LEU A 220 -3.08 19.30 10.14
C LEU A 220 -2.96 17.92 10.78
N LYS A 221 -4.05 17.49 11.43
CA LYS A 221 -4.14 16.26 12.22
C LYS A 221 -5.25 15.37 11.68
N LEU A 222 -5.26 14.09 12.11
CA LEU A 222 -6.41 13.20 11.88
C LEU A 222 -7.72 13.78 12.40
N THR A 223 -7.65 14.60 13.44
CA THR A 223 -8.78 15.30 14.06
C THR A 223 -9.17 16.60 13.36
N SER A 224 -8.46 17.04 12.30
CA SER A 224 -8.76 18.27 11.55
C SER A 224 -9.94 18.11 10.60
N GLY A 225 -11.06 17.58 11.12
CA GLY A 225 -12.32 17.38 10.41
C GLY A 225 -12.23 16.41 9.22
N VAL A 226 -13.16 16.57 8.28
CA VAL A 226 -13.24 15.69 7.10
C VAL A 226 -12.01 15.81 6.19
N TYR A 227 -11.37 16.99 6.11
CA TYR A 227 -10.15 17.17 5.33
C TYR A 227 -8.99 16.37 5.92
N GLY A 228 -8.68 16.58 7.20
CA GLY A 228 -7.58 15.86 7.86
C GLY A 228 -7.79 14.35 7.87
N SER A 229 -9.00 13.88 8.21
CA SER A 229 -9.31 12.45 8.20
C SER A 229 -9.18 11.83 6.80
N THR A 230 -9.73 12.44 5.75
CA THR A 230 -9.59 11.91 4.38
C THR A 230 -8.15 11.98 3.87
N PHE A 231 -7.42 13.07 4.15
CA PHE A 231 -6.00 13.22 3.83
C PHE A 231 -5.18 12.05 4.37
N PHE A 232 -5.16 11.86 5.69
CA PHE A 232 -4.32 10.83 6.34
C PHE A 232 -4.79 9.40 6.06
N MET A 233 -6.08 9.17 5.83
CA MET A 233 -6.56 7.84 5.47
C MET A 233 -6.13 7.46 4.05
N LEU A 234 -6.26 8.37 3.08
CA LEU A 234 -5.84 8.15 1.70
C LEU A 234 -4.32 7.98 1.58
N THR A 235 -3.55 8.95 2.10
CA THR A 235 -2.08 8.92 2.02
C THR A 235 -1.48 7.87 2.94
N GLY A 236 -2.10 7.61 4.11
CA GLY A 236 -1.66 6.60 5.06
C GLY A 236 -1.81 5.18 4.53
N PHE A 237 -2.97 4.84 3.96
CA PHE A 237 -3.14 3.54 3.32
C PHE A 237 -2.23 3.39 2.11
N HIS A 238 -2.04 4.43 1.30
CA HIS A 238 -1.07 4.37 0.21
C HIS A 238 0.35 4.14 0.70
N GLY A 239 0.79 4.87 1.73
CA GLY A 239 2.10 4.65 2.37
C GLY A 239 2.26 3.22 2.91
N PHE A 240 1.20 2.63 3.47
CA PHE A 240 1.21 1.21 3.85
C PHE A 240 1.38 0.29 2.63
N HIS A 241 0.70 0.57 1.51
CA HIS A 241 0.86 -0.22 0.28
C HIS A 241 2.26 -0.06 -0.32
N VAL A 242 2.85 1.14 -0.30
CA VAL A 242 4.26 1.37 -0.69
C VAL A 242 5.19 0.55 0.20
N PHE A 243 4.96 0.53 1.51
CA PHE A 243 5.76 -0.28 2.44
C PHE A 243 5.68 -1.78 2.12
N VAL A 244 4.47 -2.31 1.94
CA VAL A 244 4.27 -3.72 1.56
C VAL A 244 4.92 -4.03 0.21
N GLY A 245 4.73 -3.17 -0.79
CA GLY A 245 5.35 -3.33 -2.11
C GLY A 245 6.87 -3.29 -2.05
N MET A 246 7.45 -2.44 -1.20
CA MET A 246 8.89 -2.32 -1.01
C MET A 246 9.44 -3.58 -0.36
N LEU A 247 8.75 -4.13 0.64
CA LEU A 247 9.09 -5.43 1.23
C LEU A 247 9.02 -6.57 0.20
N MET A 248 7.98 -6.61 -0.64
CA MET A 248 7.88 -7.58 -1.73
C MET A 248 9.09 -7.48 -2.66
N LEU A 249 9.41 -6.29 -3.16
CA LEU A 249 10.58 -6.05 -4.02
C LEU A 249 11.90 -6.40 -3.33
N PHE A 250 12.04 -6.09 -2.04
CA PHE A 250 13.20 -6.45 -1.23
C PHE A 250 13.38 -7.98 -1.17
N PHE A 251 12.34 -8.74 -0.82
CA PHE A 251 12.42 -10.20 -0.79
C PHE A 251 12.61 -10.83 -2.18
N ILE A 252 12.03 -10.26 -3.24
CA ILE A 252 12.32 -10.65 -4.63
C ILE A 252 13.78 -10.38 -4.98
N THR A 253 14.36 -9.25 -4.54
CA THR A 253 15.78 -8.94 -4.73
C THR A 253 16.68 -9.97 -4.04
N LEU A 254 16.36 -10.36 -2.81
CA LEU A 254 17.08 -11.43 -2.10
C LEU A 254 16.97 -12.78 -2.82
N ARG A 255 15.81 -13.09 -3.40
CA ARG A 255 15.60 -14.30 -4.21
C ARG A 255 16.36 -14.25 -5.54
N LEU A 256 16.43 -13.08 -6.19
CA LEU A 256 17.27 -12.86 -7.37
C LEU A 256 18.76 -13.08 -7.04
N GLN A 257 19.22 -12.66 -5.87
CA GLN A 257 20.60 -12.91 -5.42
C GLN A 257 20.88 -14.41 -5.25
N LYS A 258 19.90 -15.19 -4.76
CA LYS A 258 19.98 -16.65 -4.63
C LYS A 258 19.77 -17.40 -5.94
N GLY A 259 19.21 -16.74 -6.96
CA GLY A 259 19.08 -17.30 -8.32
C GLY A 259 17.83 -18.10 -8.56
N HIS A 260 16.77 -17.80 -7.81
CA HIS A 260 15.47 -18.46 -7.93
C HIS A 260 14.67 -18.03 -9.17
N PHE A 261 15.24 -17.21 -10.05
CA PHE A 261 14.56 -16.66 -11.23
C PHE A 261 15.43 -16.79 -12.46
N THR A 262 14.78 -17.10 -13.58
CA THR A 262 15.38 -17.18 -14.91
C THR A 262 14.69 -16.21 -15.87
N ALA A 263 15.29 -15.99 -17.04
CA ALA A 263 14.72 -15.16 -18.10
C ALA A 263 13.30 -15.59 -18.51
N ASP A 264 12.98 -16.88 -18.41
CA ASP A 264 11.66 -17.42 -18.77
C ASP A 264 10.74 -17.67 -17.57
N ARG A 265 11.30 -17.85 -16.37
CA ARG A 265 10.54 -18.18 -15.14
C ARG A 265 10.85 -17.17 -14.04
N HIS A 266 10.03 -16.13 -13.99
CA HIS A 266 10.18 -15.04 -13.03
C HIS A 266 8.83 -14.41 -12.61
N PHE A 267 7.75 -15.20 -12.56
CA PHE A 267 6.43 -14.68 -12.16
C PHE A 267 6.44 -13.94 -10.82
N GLY A 268 7.17 -14.44 -9.81
CA GLY A 268 7.26 -13.75 -8.51
C GLY A 268 7.82 -12.32 -8.64
N PHE A 269 8.74 -12.10 -9.57
CA PHE A 269 9.22 -10.75 -9.91
C PHE A 269 8.13 -9.96 -10.62
N GLU A 270 7.49 -10.51 -11.65
CA GLU A 270 6.46 -9.81 -12.42
C GLU A 270 5.27 -9.41 -11.55
N GLY A 271 4.79 -10.29 -10.67
CA GLY A 271 3.71 -9.99 -9.73
C GLY A 271 4.07 -8.84 -8.79
N ALA A 272 5.28 -8.84 -8.21
CA ALA A 272 5.74 -7.73 -7.40
C ALA A 272 5.91 -6.43 -8.20
N ALA A 273 6.32 -6.53 -9.47
CA ALA A 273 6.45 -5.37 -10.34
C ALA A 273 5.08 -4.77 -10.74
N TRP A 274 4.09 -5.61 -11.03
CA TRP A 274 2.72 -5.17 -11.28
C TRP A 274 2.13 -4.46 -10.06
N TYR A 275 2.35 -5.00 -8.86
CA TYR A 275 1.94 -4.35 -7.62
C TYR A 275 2.60 -2.98 -7.44
N TRP A 276 3.91 -2.89 -7.67
CA TRP A 276 4.64 -1.63 -7.54
C TRP A 276 4.11 -0.54 -8.50
N HIS A 277 3.89 -0.88 -9.77
CA HIS A 277 3.29 0.06 -10.72
C HIS A 277 1.84 0.43 -10.38
N PHE A 278 1.06 -0.49 -9.81
CA PHE A 278 -0.26 -0.15 -9.24
C PHE A 278 -0.13 0.93 -8.16
N VAL A 279 0.82 0.77 -7.23
CA VAL A 279 1.08 1.75 -6.17
C VAL A 279 1.52 3.10 -6.75
N ASP A 280 2.33 3.13 -7.81
CA ASP A 280 2.71 4.36 -8.52
C ASP A 280 1.48 5.08 -9.09
N VAL A 281 0.56 4.34 -9.73
CA VAL A 281 -0.67 4.92 -10.33
C VAL A 281 -1.58 5.51 -9.25
N VAL A 282 -1.76 4.82 -8.13
CA VAL A 282 -2.55 5.35 -7.00
C VAL A 282 -1.92 6.63 -6.47
N TRP A 283 -0.59 6.71 -6.37
CA TRP A 283 0.10 7.93 -5.94
C TRP A 283 -0.19 9.11 -6.86
N LEU A 284 -0.17 8.92 -8.19
CA LEU A 284 -0.50 10.00 -9.12
C LEU A 284 -1.93 10.51 -8.92
N GLY A 285 -2.89 9.61 -8.66
CA GLY A 285 -4.25 9.97 -8.28
C GLY A 285 -4.29 10.80 -7.00
N LEU A 286 -3.54 10.40 -5.96
CA LEU A 286 -3.42 11.16 -4.72
C LEU A 286 -2.77 12.52 -4.93
N TYR A 287 -1.65 12.57 -5.66
CA TYR A 287 -0.91 13.79 -5.95
C TYR A 287 -1.83 14.85 -6.55
N ILE A 288 -2.65 14.47 -7.54
CA ILE A 288 -3.59 15.39 -8.18
C ILE A 288 -4.78 15.71 -7.25
N LEU A 289 -5.48 14.70 -6.75
CA LEU A 289 -6.78 14.90 -6.09
C LEU A 289 -6.67 15.44 -4.66
N VAL A 290 -5.56 15.20 -3.97
CA VAL A 290 -5.38 15.58 -2.56
C VAL A 290 -4.52 16.84 -2.42
N TYR A 291 -3.45 16.97 -3.22
CA TYR A 291 -2.49 18.08 -3.07
C TYR A 291 -2.75 19.25 -4.01
N TRP A 292 -3.29 19.02 -5.21
CA TRP A 292 -3.60 20.09 -6.17
C TRP A 292 -5.03 20.61 -6.11
N MET A 293 -5.99 19.76 -5.73
CA MET A 293 -7.42 20.06 -5.76
C MET A 293 -8.05 20.02 -4.37
#